data_AF-A0A6S6QG38-F1
#
_entry.id   AF-A0A6S6QG38-F1
#
_cell.length_a   1.000
_cell.length_b   1.000
_cell.length_c   1.000
_cell.angle_alpha   90.00
_cell.angle_beta   90.00
_cell.angle_gamma   90.00
#
_symmetry.space_group_name_H-M   'P 1'
#
loop_
_entity.id
_entity.type
_entity.pdbx_description
1 polymer ?
#
loop_
_entity_poly.entity_id
_entity_poly.type
_entity_poly.pdbx_seq_one_letter_code
_entity_poly.pdbx_strand_id
1 'polypeptide(L)'
;GVGDMLDEVQVEGTFPDGTKLVTIHHPIATMDGNLELALYGSFLPVPLADCFPLPEAAVATQLVQAPGGVLTVNDELVLNASRKPRALQITNLTDRPIQVGSHYHLIEANPYLEMDRKRAYGYRLNIPSGTAVRFEPGDRKTVSTIPIGGNRVITGGNNLASGVVDEAAADGIVAKAVEKGFHHKPMVVSPEEEARNAVAMICRMPRSVYAQTYGPTTGDVVRLGDMELYVTIERDLTVYGDECKFGGGKVLREGMGQASGLMAAQVLDTIITNALIIDYTGIYKADIGIKDGFIAGIGKGGNPDVMDGVVPNMIVGVNTEVIAGEGLIVTAGGMDAHVHFICPQLCTEALASGLTTLVGGGSGPATGTNATTCTPGPAHMKLMLQATDVIPMN
;
A
#
# COMPACT_ATOMS: atom_id res chain seq x y z
N GLY A 1 -7.82 -2.87 -24.27
CA GLY A 1 -7.01 -1.64 -24.27
C GLY A 1 -7.65 -0.60 -23.38
N VAL A 2 -8.36 0.37 -23.95
CA VAL A 2 -9.01 1.46 -23.18
C VAL A 2 -10.00 0.94 -22.13
N GLY A 3 -10.88 0.01 -22.51
CA GLY A 3 -11.86 -0.58 -21.58
C GLY A 3 -11.22 -1.29 -20.37
N ASP A 4 -9.99 -1.77 -20.51
CA ASP A 4 -9.26 -2.44 -19.42
C ASP A 4 -8.49 -1.46 -18.51
N MET A 5 -8.31 -0.22 -18.96
CA MET A 5 -7.58 0.83 -18.20
C MET A 5 -8.52 1.82 -17.51
N LEU A 6 -9.78 1.88 -17.93
CA LEU A 6 -10.74 2.89 -17.49
C LEU A 6 -11.78 2.26 -16.55
N ASP A 7 -11.41 2.12 -15.29
CA ASP A 7 -12.28 1.57 -14.25
C ASP A 7 -13.38 2.55 -13.84
N GLU A 8 -13.03 3.84 -13.72
CA GLU A 8 -13.95 4.88 -13.27
C GLU A 8 -13.69 6.21 -13.97
N VAL A 9 -14.73 7.03 -14.10
CA VAL A 9 -14.63 8.46 -14.43
C VAL A 9 -15.31 9.25 -13.34
N GLN A 10 -14.60 10.25 -12.81
CA GLN A 10 -15.08 11.10 -11.74
C GLN A 10 -15.10 12.56 -12.19
N VAL A 11 -16.20 13.26 -11.91
CA VAL A 11 -16.36 14.68 -12.21
C VAL A 11 -17.26 15.34 -11.18
N GLU A 12 -16.97 16.59 -10.84
CA GLU A 12 -17.89 17.41 -10.06
C GLU A 12 -18.67 18.36 -10.98
N GLY A 13 -19.98 18.42 -10.77
CA GLY A 13 -20.87 19.31 -11.51
C GLY A 13 -21.72 20.16 -10.57
N THR A 14 -22.09 21.36 -11.01
CA THR A 14 -23.09 22.17 -10.30
C THR A 14 -24.49 21.75 -10.74
N PHE A 15 -25.19 21.02 -9.88
CA PHE A 15 -26.59 20.66 -10.05
C PHE A 15 -27.49 21.79 -9.52
N PRO A 16 -28.82 21.75 -9.79
CA PRO A 16 -29.75 22.74 -9.22
C PRO A 16 -29.69 22.86 -7.68
N ASP A 17 -29.22 21.81 -6.99
CA ASP A 17 -29.05 21.74 -5.54
C ASP A 17 -27.58 21.85 -5.08
N GLY A 18 -26.71 22.42 -5.93
CA GLY A 18 -25.29 22.68 -5.65
C GLY A 18 -24.34 21.61 -6.20
N THR A 19 -23.06 21.73 -5.85
CA THR A 19 -22.01 20.83 -6.35
C THR A 19 -22.24 19.39 -5.88
N LYS A 20 -22.09 18.43 -6.80
CA LYS A 20 -22.10 17.00 -6.52
C LYS A 20 -20.96 16.31 -7.26
N LEU A 21 -20.35 15.33 -6.61
CA LEU A 21 -19.48 14.34 -7.23
C LEU A 21 -20.33 13.30 -7.97
N VAL A 22 -19.98 13.04 -9.22
CA VAL A 22 -20.52 11.93 -10.01
C VAL A 22 -19.38 10.97 -10.32
N THR A 23 -19.56 9.71 -9.96
CA THR A 23 -18.65 8.61 -10.29
C THR A 23 -19.37 7.66 -11.24
N ILE A 24 -18.79 7.45 -12.42
CA ILE A 24 -19.25 6.48 -13.40
C ILE A 24 -18.32 5.27 -13.29
N HIS A 25 -18.81 4.18 -12.73
CA HIS A 25 -18.08 2.92 -12.64
C HIS A 25 -18.22 2.12 -13.94
N HIS A 26 -17.11 1.55 -14.40
CA HIS A 26 -16.99 0.76 -15.63
C HIS A 26 -17.68 1.44 -16.84
N PRO A 27 -17.22 2.64 -17.24
CA PRO A 27 -17.87 3.45 -18.28
C PRO A 27 -17.97 2.74 -19.64
N ILE A 28 -17.09 1.76 -19.92
CA ILE A 28 -17.12 0.94 -21.13
C ILE A 28 -17.77 -0.42 -20.80
N ALA A 29 -19.11 -0.44 -20.71
CA ALA A 29 -19.89 -1.61 -20.28
C ALA A 29 -20.66 -2.32 -21.42
N THR A 30 -20.74 -1.72 -22.60
CA THR A 30 -21.48 -2.25 -23.76
C THR A 30 -20.60 -2.28 -24.99
N MET A 31 -20.96 -3.13 -25.96
CA MET A 31 -20.24 -3.20 -27.24
C MET A 31 -20.37 -1.89 -28.03
N ASP A 32 -21.59 -1.35 -28.05
CA ASP A 32 -21.93 -0.07 -28.66
C ASP A 32 -22.47 0.88 -27.58
N GLY A 33 -22.03 2.14 -27.60
CA GLY A 33 -22.55 3.20 -26.74
C GLY A 33 -23.75 3.93 -27.36
N ASN A 34 -24.50 4.69 -26.56
CA ASN A 34 -25.49 5.62 -27.09
C ASN A 34 -24.78 6.89 -27.59
N LEU A 35 -24.51 6.96 -28.90
CA LEU A 35 -23.76 8.05 -29.52
C LEU A 35 -24.51 9.40 -29.49
N GLU A 36 -25.84 9.40 -29.43
CA GLU A 36 -26.61 10.64 -29.25
C GLU A 36 -26.37 11.25 -27.87
N LEU A 37 -26.38 10.41 -26.82
CA LEU A 37 -26.04 10.85 -25.46
C LEU A 37 -24.57 11.25 -25.33
N ALA A 38 -23.65 10.50 -25.96
CA ALA A 38 -22.22 10.83 -25.95
C ALA A 38 -21.92 12.19 -26.59
N LEU A 39 -22.74 12.61 -27.57
CA LEU A 39 -22.63 13.89 -28.28
C LEU A 39 -23.62 14.94 -27.81
N TYR A 40 -24.34 14.70 -26.71
CA TYR A 40 -25.36 15.61 -26.19
C TYR A 40 -24.79 17.01 -25.96
N GLY A 41 -25.47 18.03 -26.50
CA GLY A 41 -25.08 19.44 -26.39
C GLY A 41 -23.90 19.87 -27.29
N SER A 42 -23.27 18.96 -28.03
CA SER A 42 -22.14 19.28 -28.92
C SER A 42 -22.56 19.87 -30.27
N PHE A 43 -23.80 19.60 -30.70
CA PHE A 43 -24.32 19.89 -32.06
C PHE A 43 -23.57 19.17 -33.20
N LEU A 44 -22.72 18.19 -32.88
CA LEU A 44 -22.08 17.34 -33.89
C LEU A 44 -23.08 16.31 -34.44
N PRO A 45 -23.01 15.95 -35.73
CA PRO A 45 -23.84 14.88 -36.28
C PRO A 45 -23.46 13.54 -35.66
N VAL A 46 -24.45 12.73 -35.31
CA VAL A 46 -24.23 11.37 -34.81
C VAL A 46 -23.64 10.52 -35.95
N PRO A 47 -22.42 9.97 -35.81
CA PRO A 47 -21.81 9.16 -36.85
C PRO A 47 -22.54 7.82 -36.99
N LEU A 48 -22.45 7.23 -38.18
CA LEU A 48 -22.95 5.88 -38.45
C LEU A 48 -22.03 4.83 -37.79
N ALA A 49 -22.57 3.66 -37.45
CA ALA A 49 -21.82 2.61 -36.76
C ALA A 49 -20.64 2.07 -37.57
N ASP A 50 -20.73 2.10 -38.91
CA ASP A 50 -19.66 1.68 -39.83
C ASP A 50 -18.43 2.60 -39.82
N CYS A 51 -18.52 3.78 -39.18
CA CYS A 51 -17.37 4.64 -38.92
C CYS A 51 -16.40 4.05 -37.90
N PHE A 52 -16.80 2.99 -37.18
CA PHE A 52 -15.99 2.29 -36.17
C PHE A 52 -15.73 0.83 -36.60
N PRO A 53 -14.93 0.59 -37.65
CA PRO A 53 -14.67 -0.76 -38.13
C PRO A 53 -13.92 -1.59 -37.08
N LEU A 54 -14.36 -2.84 -36.88
CA LEU A 54 -13.63 -3.79 -36.05
C LEU A 54 -12.32 -4.21 -36.72
N PRO A 55 -11.23 -4.42 -35.97
CA PRO A 55 -9.98 -4.92 -36.53
C PRO A 55 -10.16 -6.30 -37.16
N GLU A 56 -9.43 -6.59 -38.25
CA GLU A 56 -9.41 -7.92 -38.87
C GLU A 56 -8.96 -8.98 -37.86
N ALA A 57 -9.62 -10.15 -37.88
CA ALA A 57 -9.52 -11.21 -36.85
C ALA A 57 -8.08 -11.72 -36.57
N ALA A 58 -7.10 -11.43 -37.44
CA ALA A 58 -5.70 -11.81 -37.26
C ALA A 58 -4.91 -10.90 -36.28
N VAL A 59 -5.41 -9.69 -35.96
CA VAL A 59 -4.76 -8.77 -35.00
C VAL A 59 -5.24 -9.04 -33.56
N ALA A 60 -6.30 -9.84 -33.39
CA ALA A 60 -6.91 -10.14 -32.09
C ALA A 60 -6.12 -11.15 -31.23
N THR A 61 -4.98 -11.68 -31.72
CA THR A 61 -4.19 -12.71 -31.04
C THR A 61 -3.08 -12.18 -30.11
N GLN A 62 -2.80 -10.87 -30.08
CA GLN A 62 -1.75 -10.28 -29.22
C GLN A 62 -2.24 -9.39 -28.07
N LEU A 63 -3.55 -9.15 -27.93
CA LEU A 63 -4.13 -8.39 -26.81
C LEU A 63 -4.41 -9.27 -25.57
N VAL A 64 -3.62 -10.31 -25.32
CA VAL A 64 -3.95 -11.27 -24.24
C VAL A 64 -3.87 -10.63 -22.85
N GLN A 65 -3.17 -9.50 -22.69
CA GLN A 65 -3.07 -8.79 -21.41
C GLN A 65 -3.24 -7.28 -21.58
N ALA A 66 -4.00 -6.68 -20.67
CA ALA A 66 -4.14 -5.23 -20.58
C ALA A 66 -2.78 -4.55 -20.35
N PRO A 67 -2.62 -3.27 -20.74
CA PRO A 67 -1.46 -2.49 -20.33
C PRO A 67 -1.27 -2.52 -18.81
N GLY A 68 -0.03 -2.74 -18.33
CA GLY A 68 0.23 -2.88 -16.90
C GLY A 68 -0.24 -4.20 -16.27
N GLY A 69 -0.72 -5.16 -17.07
CA GLY A 69 -1.28 -6.42 -16.58
C GLY A 69 -0.32 -7.20 -15.69
N VAL A 70 -0.86 -7.77 -14.61
CA VAL A 70 -0.13 -8.60 -13.64
C VAL A 70 -0.50 -10.07 -13.84
N LEU A 71 0.52 -10.90 -14.03
CA LEU A 71 0.40 -12.35 -14.11
C LEU A 71 0.89 -12.97 -12.81
N THR A 72 -0.03 -13.58 -12.09
CA THR A 72 0.28 -14.30 -10.87
C THR A 72 0.34 -15.79 -11.13
N VAL A 73 1.23 -16.49 -10.42
CA VAL A 73 1.18 -17.94 -10.36
C VAL A 73 -0.17 -18.38 -9.77
N ASN A 74 -0.81 -19.40 -10.35
CA ASN A 74 -2.07 -19.95 -9.85
C ASN A 74 -1.85 -20.81 -8.59
N ASP A 75 -1.57 -20.15 -7.47
CA ASP A 75 -1.27 -20.75 -6.17
C ASP A 75 -1.73 -19.83 -5.01
N GLU A 76 -1.65 -20.32 -3.78
CA GLU A 76 -1.95 -19.58 -2.56
C GLU A 76 -0.69 -19.29 -1.75
N LEU A 77 -0.62 -18.08 -1.19
CA LEU A 77 0.39 -17.71 -0.20
C LEU A 77 -0.10 -18.06 1.19
N VAL A 78 0.78 -18.64 2.00
CA VAL A 78 0.55 -18.81 3.44
C VAL A 78 1.02 -17.55 4.16
N LEU A 79 0.08 -16.84 4.78
CA LEU A 79 0.38 -15.66 5.58
C LEU A 79 0.73 -16.06 7.01
N ASN A 80 1.60 -15.27 7.64
CA ASN A 80 2.03 -15.43 9.03
C ASN A 80 2.66 -16.81 9.33
N ALA A 81 3.32 -17.42 8.34
CA ALA A 81 3.75 -18.83 8.37
C ALA A 81 4.70 -19.18 9.54
N SER A 82 5.45 -18.20 10.06
CA SER A 82 6.35 -18.38 11.20
C SER A 82 5.64 -18.53 12.55
N ARG A 83 4.32 -18.30 12.61
CA ARG A 83 3.57 -18.19 13.86
C ARG A 83 2.45 -19.22 13.92
N LYS A 84 2.36 -19.93 15.05
CA LYS A 84 1.34 -20.97 15.25
C LYS A 84 -0.03 -20.34 15.51
N PRO A 85 -1.05 -20.61 14.67
CA PRO A 85 -2.38 -20.05 14.88
C PRO A 85 -3.13 -20.78 16.01
N ARG A 86 -4.03 -20.06 16.68
CA ARG A 86 -4.98 -20.60 17.65
C ARG A 86 -6.38 -20.04 17.45
N ALA A 87 -7.37 -20.81 17.89
CA ALA A 87 -8.76 -20.39 17.93
C ALA A 87 -9.03 -19.47 19.13
N LEU A 88 -9.84 -18.44 18.88
CA LEU A 88 -10.44 -17.59 19.91
C LEU A 88 -11.90 -17.35 19.58
N GLN A 89 -12.81 -17.68 20.50
CA GLN A 89 -14.21 -17.31 20.37
C GLN A 89 -14.44 -15.90 20.90
N ILE A 90 -15.09 -15.06 20.10
CA ILE A 90 -15.42 -13.67 20.43
C ILE A 90 -16.93 -13.46 20.25
N THR A 91 -17.58 -12.87 21.25
CA THR A 91 -19.01 -12.49 21.19
C THR A 91 -19.17 -10.99 21.36
N ASN A 92 -19.92 -10.31 20.49
CA ASN A 92 -20.30 -8.92 20.66
C ASN A 92 -21.55 -8.80 21.53
N LEU A 93 -21.40 -8.21 22.72
CA LEU A 93 -22.49 -8.06 23.69
C LEU A 93 -23.26 -6.73 23.54
N THR A 94 -22.93 -5.90 22.57
CA THR A 94 -23.55 -4.59 22.38
C THR A 94 -24.67 -4.59 21.34
N ASP A 95 -25.36 -3.46 21.26
CA ASP A 95 -26.32 -3.07 20.23
C ASP A 95 -25.68 -2.39 19.02
N ARG A 96 -24.33 -2.28 18.97
CA ARG A 96 -23.58 -1.62 17.89
C ARG A 96 -22.57 -2.57 17.25
N PRO A 97 -22.26 -2.38 15.95
CA PRO A 97 -21.23 -3.17 15.31
C PRO A 97 -19.85 -2.80 15.84
N ILE A 98 -18.99 -3.82 16.00
CA ILE A 98 -17.59 -3.66 16.39
C ILE A 98 -16.72 -4.32 15.34
N GLN A 99 -15.66 -3.64 14.90
CA GLN A 99 -14.73 -4.15 13.89
C GLN A 99 -13.30 -4.08 14.40
N VAL A 100 -12.56 -5.17 14.27
CA VAL A 100 -11.18 -5.31 14.77
C VAL A 100 -10.23 -5.57 13.60
N GLY A 101 -9.25 -4.70 13.43
CA GLY A 101 -8.24 -4.79 12.36
C GLY A 101 -7.18 -5.86 12.62
N SER A 102 -6.53 -6.32 11.56
CA SER A 102 -5.58 -7.45 11.57
C SER A 102 -4.45 -7.34 12.59
N HIS A 103 -3.92 -6.12 12.80
CA HIS A 103 -2.78 -5.85 13.68
C HIS A 103 -3.14 -5.26 15.03
N TYR A 104 -4.42 -5.16 15.36
CA TYR A 104 -4.85 -4.66 16.66
C TYR A 104 -4.56 -5.69 17.76
N HIS A 105 -3.99 -5.25 18.88
CA HIS A 105 -3.75 -6.09 20.06
C HIS A 105 -5.08 -6.59 20.63
N LEU A 106 -5.37 -7.89 20.52
CA LEU A 106 -6.72 -8.40 20.80
C LEU A 106 -7.16 -8.21 22.26
N ILE A 107 -6.21 -8.27 23.21
CA ILE A 107 -6.51 -7.98 24.62
C ILE A 107 -7.00 -6.55 24.84
N GLU A 108 -6.59 -5.60 24.00
CA GLU A 108 -6.99 -4.19 24.07
C GLU A 108 -8.36 -3.94 23.42
N ALA A 109 -8.96 -4.95 22.77
CA ALA A 109 -10.18 -4.76 22.00
C ALA A 109 -11.36 -4.39 22.89
N ASN A 110 -12.35 -3.72 22.29
CA ASN A 110 -13.52 -3.12 22.94
C ASN A 110 -14.02 -3.94 24.15
N PRO A 111 -14.32 -3.31 25.30
CA PRO A 111 -14.71 -4.00 26.53
C PRO A 111 -15.89 -4.94 26.36
N TYR A 112 -16.81 -4.66 25.42
CA TYR A 112 -18.00 -5.46 25.18
C TYR A 112 -17.81 -6.61 24.19
N LEU A 113 -16.60 -6.83 23.69
CA LEU A 113 -16.23 -8.10 23.07
C LEU A 113 -15.86 -9.08 24.18
N GLU A 114 -16.76 -10.03 24.46
CA GLU A 114 -16.50 -11.13 25.39
C GLU A 114 -15.63 -12.18 24.72
N MET A 115 -14.46 -12.43 25.30
CA MET A 115 -13.50 -13.44 24.84
C MET A 115 -12.62 -13.94 25.98
N ASP A 116 -11.84 -14.97 25.72
CA ASP A 116 -10.75 -15.34 26.62
C ASP A 116 -9.59 -14.36 26.45
N ARG A 117 -9.55 -13.31 27.29
CA ARG A 117 -8.53 -12.26 27.24
C ARG A 117 -7.13 -12.76 27.60
N LYS A 118 -7.02 -13.82 28.40
CA LYS A 118 -5.73 -14.50 28.62
C LYS A 118 -5.22 -15.11 27.31
N ARG A 119 -6.12 -15.73 26.54
CA ARG A 119 -5.88 -16.17 25.15
C ARG A 119 -5.97 -15.04 24.10
N ALA A 120 -6.01 -13.78 24.49
CA ALA A 120 -5.87 -12.63 23.59
C ALA A 120 -4.58 -11.84 23.85
N TYR A 121 -3.99 -12.00 25.04
CA TYR A 121 -2.79 -11.30 25.46
C TYR A 121 -1.57 -11.67 24.61
N GLY A 122 -0.96 -10.67 23.98
CA GLY A 122 0.19 -10.83 23.08
C GLY A 122 -0.18 -11.41 21.71
N TYR A 123 -1.46 -11.36 21.32
CA TYR A 123 -1.96 -11.94 20.07
C TYR A 123 -2.75 -10.92 19.25
N ARG A 124 -2.77 -11.15 17.94
CA ARG A 124 -3.54 -10.41 16.94
C ARG A 124 -4.32 -11.36 16.03
N LEU A 125 -5.22 -10.83 15.21
CA LEU A 125 -5.97 -11.63 14.24
C LEU A 125 -5.04 -12.22 13.16
N ASN A 126 -5.27 -13.47 12.79
CA ASN A 126 -4.57 -14.15 11.70
C ASN A 126 -5.39 -14.04 10.40
N ILE A 127 -5.41 -12.82 9.85
CA ILE A 127 -6.12 -12.45 8.62
C ILE A 127 -5.17 -11.61 7.75
N PRO A 128 -5.47 -11.39 6.46
CA PRO A 128 -4.63 -10.57 5.60
C PRO A 128 -4.37 -9.17 6.16
N SER A 129 -3.14 -8.69 6.02
CA SER A 129 -2.70 -7.39 6.51
C SER A 129 -3.62 -6.25 6.03
N GLY A 130 -3.99 -5.34 6.91
CA GLY A 130 -4.91 -4.23 6.62
C GLY A 130 -6.40 -4.59 6.49
N THR A 131 -6.79 -5.87 6.61
CA THR A 131 -8.22 -6.27 6.70
C THR A 131 -8.72 -6.30 8.14
N ALA A 132 -10.00 -6.60 8.34
CA ALA A 132 -10.62 -6.62 9.66
C ALA A 132 -11.72 -7.68 9.77
N VAL A 133 -12.01 -8.12 10.99
CA VAL A 133 -13.20 -8.92 11.31
C VAL A 133 -14.26 -8.01 11.92
N ARG A 134 -15.45 -8.03 11.33
CA ARG A 134 -16.63 -7.31 11.80
C ARG A 134 -17.52 -8.23 12.64
N PHE A 135 -18.03 -7.70 13.74
CA PHE A 135 -18.96 -8.36 14.65
C PHE A 135 -20.23 -7.51 14.74
N GLU A 136 -21.34 -7.99 14.19
CA GLU A 136 -22.64 -7.36 14.36
C GLU A 136 -23.14 -7.50 15.81
N PRO A 137 -24.14 -6.71 16.24
CA PRO A 137 -24.77 -6.88 17.55
C PRO A 137 -25.20 -8.33 17.82
N GLY A 138 -24.72 -8.93 18.91
CA GLY A 138 -25.01 -10.31 19.29
C GLY A 138 -24.22 -11.40 18.53
N ASP A 139 -23.39 -11.02 17.54
CA ASP A 139 -22.58 -11.99 16.79
C ASP A 139 -21.62 -12.74 17.71
N ARG A 140 -21.51 -14.05 17.48
CA ARG A 140 -20.45 -14.90 18.03
C ARG A 140 -19.66 -15.53 16.88
N LYS A 141 -18.35 -15.29 16.85
CA LYS A 141 -17.44 -15.86 15.82
C LYS A 141 -16.23 -16.50 16.48
N THR A 142 -15.81 -17.64 15.93
CA THR A 142 -14.50 -18.22 16.24
C THR A 142 -13.51 -17.68 15.21
N VAL A 143 -12.49 -16.97 15.66
CA VAL A 143 -11.46 -16.36 14.81
C VAL A 143 -10.12 -17.07 14.98
N SER A 144 -9.30 -17.04 13.91
CA SER A 144 -7.90 -17.43 13.96
C SER A 144 -7.06 -16.27 14.49
N THR A 145 -6.13 -16.57 15.40
CA THR A 145 -5.24 -15.58 16.02
C THR A 145 -3.81 -16.12 16.06
N ILE A 146 -2.84 -15.22 16.03
CA ILE A 146 -1.41 -15.55 16.12
C ILE A 146 -0.73 -14.62 17.12
N PRO A 147 0.39 -15.03 17.74
CA PRO A 147 1.19 -14.12 18.55
C PRO A 147 1.68 -12.93 17.71
N ILE A 148 1.90 -11.79 18.35
CA ILE A 148 2.68 -10.69 17.75
C ILE A 148 4.14 -11.14 17.57
N GLY A 149 4.83 -10.60 16.56
CA GLY A 149 6.24 -10.88 16.29
C GLY A 149 7.18 -9.89 16.97
N GLY A 150 8.43 -9.86 16.50
CA GLY A 150 9.44 -8.90 16.91
C GLY A 150 9.78 -9.00 18.40
N ASN A 151 9.93 -7.84 19.06
CA ASN A 151 10.24 -7.76 20.49
C ASN A 151 9.08 -8.21 21.40
N ARG A 152 7.90 -8.44 20.83
CA ARG A 152 6.66 -8.77 21.53
C ARG A 152 6.32 -7.76 22.62
N VAL A 153 6.28 -6.48 22.24
CA VAL A 153 5.90 -5.38 23.13
C VAL A 153 4.54 -4.82 22.72
N ILE A 154 3.61 -4.77 23.67
CA ILE A 154 2.30 -4.15 23.48
C ILE A 154 2.40 -2.68 23.89
N THR A 155 1.87 -1.80 23.03
CA THR A 155 1.66 -0.38 23.32
C THR A 155 0.31 0.05 22.74
N GLY A 156 -0.24 1.15 23.26
CA GLY A 156 -1.46 1.75 22.74
C GLY A 156 -2.76 1.10 23.24
N GLY A 157 -3.79 1.19 22.40
CA GLY A 157 -5.10 0.60 22.68
C GLY A 157 -5.80 1.22 23.89
N ASN A 158 -6.24 0.39 24.84
CA ASN A 158 -6.85 0.81 26.10
C ASN A 158 -5.83 0.84 27.26
N ASN A 159 -4.55 0.67 26.96
CA ASN A 159 -3.46 0.62 27.93
C ASN A 159 -3.73 -0.42 29.05
N LEU A 160 -4.24 -1.60 28.69
CA LEU A 160 -4.49 -2.69 29.63
C LEU A 160 -3.23 -3.53 29.86
N ALA A 161 -2.49 -3.79 28.79
CA ALA A 161 -1.45 -4.80 28.70
C ALA A 161 -0.12 -4.25 28.19
N SER A 162 0.09 -2.93 28.26
CA SER A 162 1.30 -2.27 27.79
C SER A 162 2.56 -2.84 28.44
N GLY A 163 3.58 -3.13 27.64
CA GLY A 163 4.84 -3.72 28.06
C GLY A 163 5.23 -4.96 27.25
N VAL A 164 6.37 -5.55 27.62
CA VAL A 164 6.84 -6.81 27.04
C VAL A 164 5.86 -7.93 27.43
N VAL A 165 5.48 -8.77 26.47
CA VAL A 165 4.58 -9.89 26.71
C VAL A 165 5.23 -10.90 27.66
N ASP A 166 4.74 -10.93 28.89
CA ASP A 166 5.06 -11.92 29.93
C ASP A 166 3.83 -12.76 30.29
N GLU A 167 3.83 -14.04 29.91
CA GLU A 167 2.73 -14.97 30.17
C GLU A 167 2.44 -15.16 31.66
N ALA A 168 3.44 -15.00 32.54
CA ALA A 168 3.25 -15.09 33.98
C ALA A 168 2.41 -13.93 34.54
N ALA A 169 2.45 -12.76 33.89
CA ALA A 169 1.66 -11.59 34.27
C ALA A 169 0.21 -11.63 33.76
N ALA A 170 -0.13 -12.58 32.87
CA ALA A 170 -1.40 -12.58 32.14
C ALA A 170 -2.63 -12.60 33.05
N ASP A 171 -2.62 -13.40 34.13
CA ASP A 171 -3.75 -13.48 35.07
C ASP A 171 -3.99 -12.15 35.79
N GLY A 172 -2.91 -11.46 36.20
CA GLY A 172 -3.00 -10.15 36.84
C GLY A 172 -3.48 -9.06 35.89
N ILE A 173 -3.08 -9.10 34.62
CA ILE A 173 -3.55 -8.18 33.58
C ILE A 173 -5.04 -8.39 33.30
N VAL A 174 -5.47 -9.65 33.15
CA VAL A 174 -6.89 -9.96 32.90
C VAL A 174 -7.76 -9.56 34.09
N ALA A 175 -7.32 -9.78 35.33
CA ALA A 175 -8.05 -9.32 36.52
C ALA A 175 -8.27 -7.80 36.48
N LYS A 176 -7.23 -7.01 36.20
CA LYS A 176 -7.34 -5.55 36.03
C LYS A 176 -8.25 -5.14 34.88
N ALA A 177 -8.24 -5.89 33.77
CA ALA A 177 -9.13 -5.62 32.65
C ALA A 177 -10.60 -5.84 33.04
N VAL A 178 -10.90 -6.92 33.76
CA VAL A 178 -12.24 -7.21 34.29
C VAL A 178 -12.70 -6.15 35.28
N GLU A 179 -11.82 -5.70 36.18
CA GLU A 179 -12.09 -4.57 37.09
C GLU A 179 -12.45 -3.27 36.34
N LYS A 180 -11.85 -3.05 35.17
CA LYS A 180 -12.15 -1.94 34.26
C LYS A 180 -13.39 -2.17 33.37
N GLY A 181 -14.11 -3.27 33.56
CA GLY A 181 -15.34 -3.58 32.82
C GLY A 181 -15.13 -4.27 31.47
N PHE A 182 -13.94 -4.80 31.20
CA PHE A 182 -13.71 -5.59 29.99
C PHE A 182 -14.24 -7.02 30.19
N HIS A 183 -15.16 -7.43 29.32
CA HIS A 183 -15.76 -8.75 29.40
C HIS A 183 -14.71 -9.84 29.10
N HIS A 184 -14.68 -10.84 29.97
CA HIS A 184 -13.79 -11.98 29.89
C HIS A 184 -14.57 -13.28 30.12
N LYS A 185 -14.34 -14.26 29.25
CA LYS A 185 -14.86 -15.61 29.41
C LYS A 185 -13.75 -16.62 29.07
N PRO A 186 -13.25 -17.40 30.06
CA PRO A 186 -12.27 -18.45 29.80
C PRO A 186 -12.76 -19.43 28.75
N MET A 187 -11.87 -19.83 27.86
CA MET A 187 -12.13 -20.85 26.83
C MET A 187 -11.28 -22.08 27.14
N VAL A 188 -11.93 -23.22 27.34
CA VAL A 188 -11.24 -24.51 27.50
C VAL A 188 -11.11 -25.14 26.12
N VAL A 189 -9.88 -25.40 25.71
CA VAL A 189 -9.55 -26.04 24.43
C VAL A 189 -8.65 -27.23 24.74
N SER A 190 -9.03 -28.42 24.26
CA SER A 190 -8.21 -29.62 24.49
C SER A 190 -6.90 -29.55 23.69
N PRO A 191 -5.81 -30.22 24.12
CA PRO A 191 -4.58 -30.27 23.35
C PRO A 191 -4.76 -30.80 21.92
N GLU A 192 -5.67 -31.76 21.72
CA GLU A 192 -6.00 -32.31 20.40
C GLU A 192 -6.72 -31.27 19.53
N GLU A 193 -7.63 -30.49 20.13
CA GLU A 193 -8.31 -29.40 19.44
C GLU A 193 -7.36 -28.26 19.09
N GLU A 194 -6.43 -27.92 19.98
CA GLU A 194 -5.38 -26.93 19.73
C GLU A 194 -4.48 -27.36 18.56
N ALA A 195 -4.07 -28.63 18.53
CA ALA A 195 -3.28 -29.20 17.45
C ALA A 195 -4.04 -29.18 16.11
N ARG A 196 -5.33 -29.52 16.12
CA ARG A 196 -6.20 -29.45 14.94
C ARG A 196 -6.35 -28.01 14.43
N ASN A 197 -6.61 -27.06 15.33
CA ASN A 197 -6.79 -25.65 14.98
C ASN A 197 -5.49 -25.04 14.43
N ALA A 198 -4.33 -25.44 14.94
CA ALA A 198 -3.03 -24.97 14.43
C ALA A 198 -2.79 -25.28 12.94
N VAL A 199 -3.42 -26.33 12.41
CA VAL A 199 -3.35 -26.70 10.98
C VAL A 199 -4.55 -26.12 10.22
N ALA A 200 -5.75 -26.23 10.78
CA ALA A 200 -6.99 -25.82 10.10
C ALA A 200 -7.14 -24.30 9.97
N MET A 201 -6.49 -23.52 10.84
CA MET A 201 -6.62 -22.05 10.90
C MET A 201 -5.42 -21.30 10.32
N ILE A 202 -4.62 -21.96 9.48
CA ILE A 202 -3.58 -21.32 8.67
C ILE A 202 -4.25 -20.31 7.74
N CYS A 203 -3.71 -19.08 7.70
CA CYS A 203 -4.23 -18.04 6.82
C CYS A 203 -3.62 -18.21 5.43
N ARG A 204 -4.47 -18.39 4.42
CA ARG A 204 -4.08 -18.53 3.01
C ARG A 204 -4.72 -17.41 2.21
N MET A 205 -4.02 -16.97 1.17
CA MET A 205 -4.51 -15.94 0.25
C MET A 205 -4.10 -16.29 -1.18
N PRO A 206 -5.04 -16.35 -2.14
CA PRO A 206 -4.69 -16.53 -3.54
C PRO A 206 -3.73 -15.43 -4.01
N ARG A 207 -2.71 -15.78 -4.79
CA ARG A 207 -1.71 -14.81 -5.27
C ARG A 207 -2.32 -13.64 -6.06
N SER A 208 -3.35 -13.89 -6.85
CA SER A 208 -4.08 -12.84 -7.57
C SER A 208 -4.68 -11.79 -6.63
N VAL A 209 -5.30 -12.22 -5.54
CA VAL A 209 -5.86 -11.33 -4.51
C VAL A 209 -4.73 -10.63 -3.75
N TYR A 210 -3.62 -11.32 -3.48
CA TYR A 210 -2.44 -10.71 -2.85
C TYR A 210 -1.89 -9.57 -3.71
N ALA A 211 -1.69 -9.82 -5.01
CA ALA A 211 -1.20 -8.82 -5.95
C ALA A 211 -2.13 -7.61 -6.05
N GLN A 212 -3.44 -7.82 -6.06
CA GLN A 212 -4.42 -6.74 -6.02
C GLN A 212 -4.37 -5.93 -4.70
N THR A 213 -4.02 -6.57 -3.59
CA THR A 213 -4.08 -5.96 -2.26
C THR A 213 -2.79 -5.23 -1.87
N TYR A 214 -1.62 -5.77 -2.26
CA TYR A 214 -0.30 -5.29 -1.83
C TYR A 214 0.65 -5.04 -3.01
N GLY A 215 0.21 -5.23 -4.26
CA GLY A 215 1.11 -5.34 -5.41
C GLY A 215 1.72 -6.75 -5.54
N PRO A 216 2.28 -7.09 -6.71
CA PRO A 216 2.82 -8.42 -6.99
C PRO A 216 3.98 -8.79 -6.07
N THR A 217 4.30 -10.09 -6.01
CA THR A 217 5.40 -10.64 -5.21
C THR A 217 6.30 -11.58 -6.01
N THR A 218 7.32 -12.15 -5.38
CA THR A 218 8.36 -13.01 -6.01
C THR A 218 7.75 -14.03 -6.97
N GLY A 219 8.20 -14.01 -8.22
CA GLY A 219 7.77 -14.92 -9.29
C GLY A 219 6.53 -14.48 -10.07
N ASP A 220 5.80 -13.48 -9.61
CA ASP A 220 4.78 -12.83 -10.44
C ASP A 220 5.44 -12.01 -11.55
N VAL A 221 4.69 -11.69 -12.60
CA VAL A 221 5.17 -10.96 -13.78
C VAL A 221 4.30 -9.74 -14.04
N VAL A 222 4.90 -8.61 -14.40
CA VAL A 222 4.20 -7.36 -14.74
C VAL A 222 4.55 -6.94 -16.16
N ARG A 223 3.55 -6.58 -16.95
CA ARG A 223 3.74 -5.95 -18.27
C ARG A 223 4.07 -4.46 -18.10
N LEU A 224 5.10 -3.95 -18.77
CA LEU A 224 5.45 -2.53 -18.70
C LEU A 224 4.61 -1.72 -19.69
N GLY A 225 3.64 -0.96 -19.17
CA GLY A 225 2.71 -0.18 -20.00
C GLY A 225 2.04 -1.07 -21.03
N ASP A 226 1.99 -0.62 -22.28
CA ASP A 226 1.50 -1.35 -23.46
C ASP A 226 2.63 -1.96 -24.29
N MET A 227 3.85 -2.05 -23.76
CA MET A 227 5.00 -2.63 -24.45
C MET A 227 4.91 -4.17 -24.49
N GLU A 228 5.77 -4.81 -25.31
CA GLU A 228 6.00 -6.27 -25.26
C GLU A 228 7.06 -6.66 -24.21
N LEU A 229 7.27 -5.79 -23.21
CA LEU A 229 8.23 -6.01 -22.12
C LEU A 229 7.51 -6.50 -20.86
N TYR A 230 8.04 -7.57 -20.28
CA TYR A 230 7.52 -8.23 -19.08
C TYR A 230 8.64 -8.37 -18.06
N VAL A 231 8.37 -8.00 -16.82
CA VAL A 231 9.34 -8.05 -15.73
C VAL A 231 8.86 -9.02 -14.66
N THR A 232 9.75 -9.92 -14.24
CA THR A 232 9.50 -10.88 -13.16
C THR A 232 10.03 -10.31 -11.86
N ILE A 233 9.26 -10.39 -10.79
CA ILE A 233 9.72 -9.99 -9.46
C ILE A 233 10.73 -11.03 -8.95
N GLU A 234 11.99 -10.61 -8.79
CA GLU A 234 13.12 -11.49 -8.46
C GLU A 234 13.14 -11.89 -6.98
N ARG A 235 12.70 -10.99 -6.11
CA ARG A 235 12.61 -11.19 -4.66
C ARG A 235 11.62 -10.22 -4.03
N ASP A 236 11.13 -10.59 -2.86
CA ASP A 236 10.29 -9.76 -2.00
C ASP A 236 10.92 -9.70 -0.61
N LEU A 237 11.08 -8.49 -0.09
CA LEU A 237 11.69 -8.24 1.22
C LEU A 237 10.66 -8.23 2.36
N THR A 238 9.37 -8.40 2.06
CA THR A 238 8.30 -8.47 3.06
C THR A 238 8.34 -9.75 3.89
N VAL A 239 7.54 -9.75 4.96
CA VAL A 239 7.14 -10.96 5.69
C VAL A 239 5.63 -11.11 5.52
N TYR A 240 5.19 -12.14 4.80
CA TYR A 240 3.79 -12.28 4.40
C TYR A 240 2.84 -12.26 5.61
N GLY A 241 1.89 -11.33 5.61
CA GLY A 241 0.95 -11.07 6.70
C GLY A 241 1.33 -9.91 7.64
N ASP A 242 2.55 -9.36 7.52
CA ASP A 242 3.04 -8.14 8.19
C ASP A 242 3.31 -6.99 7.19
N GLU A 243 2.63 -6.98 6.03
CA GLU A 243 2.73 -5.90 5.05
C GLU A 243 2.34 -4.55 5.66
N CYS A 244 3.10 -3.49 5.36
CA CYS A 244 2.77 -2.14 5.80
C CYS A 244 1.61 -1.59 4.96
N LYS A 245 0.44 -1.37 5.57
CA LYS A 245 -0.72 -0.78 4.89
C LYS A 245 -1.37 0.32 5.72
N PHE A 246 -1.52 1.49 5.13
CA PHE A 246 -2.09 2.67 5.80
C PHE A 246 -3.57 2.88 5.46
N GLY A 247 -4.34 3.37 6.44
CA GLY A 247 -5.75 3.72 6.29
C GLY A 247 -6.61 3.34 7.51
N GLY A 248 -7.89 3.69 7.45
CA GLY A 248 -8.87 3.42 8.52
C GLY A 248 -8.92 1.93 8.88
N GLY A 249 -8.57 1.60 10.14
CA GLY A 249 -8.59 0.22 10.64
C GLY A 249 -7.47 -0.69 10.13
N LYS A 250 -6.47 -0.16 9.40
CA LYS A 250 -5.37 -0.96 8.83
C LYS A 250 -4.18 -1.10 9.79
N VAL A 251 -2.97 -1.25 9.26
CA VAL A 251 -1.77 -1.74 9.96
C VAL A 251 -0.94 -0.63 10.57
N LEU A 252 -0.62 0.39 9.79
CA LEU A 252 0.19 1.53 10.24
C LEU A 252 -0.67 2.44 11.15
N ARG A 253 -0.80 2.00 12.40
CA ARG A 253 -1.49 2.67 13.50
C ARG A 253 -0.67 2.46 14.77
N GLU A 254 -0.83 3.40 15.69
CA GLU A 254 -0.10 3.45 16.96
C GLU A 254 -0.12 2.09 17.69
N GLY A 255 1.07 1.67 18.15
CA GLY A 255 1.34 0.40 18.82
C GLY A 255 1.21 -0.86 17.95
N MET A 256 0.76 -0.72 16.70
CA MET A 256 0.60 -1.80 15.72
C MET A 256 1.78 -1.74 14.75
N GLY A 257 1.56 -1.51 13.45
CA GLY A 257 2.64 -1.30 12.49
C GLY A 257 3.37 0.04 12.62
N GLN A 258 2.86 0.97 13.44
CA GLN A 258 3.52 2.22 13.80
C GLN A 258 4.01 2.14 15.24
N ALA A 259 5.32 2.22 15.43
CA ALA A 259 5.98 2.17 16.73
C ALA A 259 5.62 3.38 17.61
N SER A 260 5.52 3.14 18.91
CA SER A 260 5.14 4.12 19.92
C SER A 260 6.32 4.47 20.81
N GLY A 261 6.36 5.70 21.31
CA GLY A 261 7.39 6.13 22.29
C GLY A 261 8.78 6.36 21.71
N LEU A 262 8.92 6.42 20.38
CA LEU A 262 10.18 6.75 19.70
C LEU A 262 10.23 8.22 19.29
N MET A 263 11.42 8.81 19.33
CA MET A 263 11.65 10.18 18.88
C MET A 263 11.85 10.26 17.37
N ALA A 264 11.64 11.44 16.79
CA ALA A 264 11.81 11.69 15.35
C ALA A 264 13.18 11.21 14.81
N ALA A 265 14.26 11.32 15.59
CA ALA A 265 15.59 10.86 15.18
C ALA A 265 15.72 9.33 15.03
N GLN A 266 14.78 8.55 15.56
CA GLN A 266 14.80 7.08 15.59
C GLN A 266 13.88 6.44 14.53
N VAL A 267 13.10 7.25 13.82
CA VAL A 267 12.07 6.80 12.89
C VAL A 267 12.22 7.49 11.54
N LEU A 268 11.66 6.87 10.50
CA LEU A 268 11.63 7.44 9.15
C LEU A 268 10.84 8.75 9.11
N ASP A 269 11.18 9.64 8.17
CA ASP A 269 10.36 10.81 7.86
C ASP A 269 9.20 10.43 6.93
N THR A 270 9.47 9.56 5.95
CA THR A 270 8.47 8.99 5.05
C THR A 270 8.77 7.53 4.78
N ILE A 271 7.73 6.71 4.60
CA ILE A 271 7.84 5.35 4.06
C ILE A 271 6.99 5.23 2.78
N ILE A 272 7.58 4.68 1.71
CA ILE A 272 6.85 4.20 0.54
C ILE A 272 6.59 2.70 0.76
N THR A 273 5.32 2.31 0.93
CA THR A 273 4.96 0.94 1.29
C THR A 273 4.78 0.05 0.07
N ASN A 274 5.23 -1.20 0.15
CA ASN A 274 4.95 -2.24 -0.86
C ASN A 274 5.27 -1.83 -2.32
N ALA A 275 6.39 -1.14 -2.56
CA ALA A 275 6.78 -0.69 -3.89
C ALA A 275 7.38 -1.83 -4.72
N LEU A 276 6.92 -1.99 -5.98
CA LEU A 276 7.68 -2.75 -6.97
C LEU A 276 8.81 -1.87 -7.51
N ILE A 277 10.03 -2.14 -7.09
CA ILE A 277 11.23 -1.40 -7.50
C ILE A 277 11.75 -1.99 -8.81
N ILE A 278 11.92 -1.13 -9.81
CA ILE A 278 12.64 -1.46 -11.04
C ILE A 278 13.87 -0.56 -11.09
N ASP A 279 15.03 -1.18 -10.98
CA ASP A 279 16.32 -0.50 -11.01
C ASP A 279 17.36 -1.37 -11.72
N TYR A 280 18.48 -0.78 -12.13
CA TYR A 280 19.58 -1.53 -12.73
C TYR A 280 20.17 -2.59 -11.78
N THR A 281 20.00 -2.42 -10.45
CA THR A 281 20.43 -3.39 -9.44
C THR A 281 19.49 -4.59 -9.29
N GLY A 282 18.30 -4.56 -9.88
CA GLY A 282 17.34 -5.66 -9.89
C GLY A 282 15.87 -5.20 -9.89
N ILE A 283 14.98 -6.19 -9.95
CA ILE A 283 13.52 -5.99 -9.97
C ILE A 283 12.91 -6.70 -8.77
N TYR A 284 12.51 -5.95 -7.74
CA TYR A 284 12.15 -6.54 -6.47
C TYR A 284 11.11 -5.72 -5.71
N LYS A 285 10.46 -6.38 -4.75
CA LYS A 285 9.40 -5.80 -3.92
C LYS A 285 9.95 -5.43 -2.54
N ALA A 286 9.71 -4.20 -2.10
CA ALA A 286 10.15 -3.73 -0.78
C ALA A 286 9.37 -2.49 -0.32
N ASP A 287 9.48 -2.17 0.96
CA ASP A 287 9.27 -0.80 1.45
C ASP A 287 10.53 0.04 1.19
N ILE A 288 10.35 1.36 1.05
CA ILE A 288 11.45 2.33 0.93
C ILE A 288 11.31 3.36 2.05
N GLY A 289 12.33 3.49 2.89
CA GLY A 289 12.39 4.49 3.95
C GLY A 289 13.15 5.73 3.52
N ILE A 290 12.60 6.91 3.82
CA ILE A 290 13.22 8.21 3.56
C ILE A 290 13.51 8.90 4.90
N LYS A 291 14.72 9.44 5.02
CA LYS A 291 15.17 10.24 6.17
C LYS A 291 16.04 11.40 5.70
N ASP A 292 15.76 12.61 6.16
CA ASP A 292 16.51 13.83 5.86
C ASP A 292 16.70 14.07 4.34
N GLY A 293 15.70 13.67 3.53
CA GLY A 293 15.72 13.79 2.07
C GLY A 293 16.47 12.67 1.33
N PHE A 294 16.99 11.66 2.03
CA PHE A 294 17.73 10.54 1.45
C PHE A 294 17.00 9.21 1.62
N ILE A 295 17.29 8.25 0.74
CA ILE A 295 16.89 6.85 0.93
C ILE A 295 17.68 6.31 2.13
N ALA A 296 16.98 6.13 3.25
CA ALA A 296 17.55 5.65 4.50
C ALA A 296 17.70 4.13 4.51
N GLY A 297 16.77 3.41 3.88
CA GLY A 297 16.77 1.96 3.80
C GLY A 297 15.76 1.42 2.78
N ILE A 298 16.03 0.23 2.26
CA ILE A 298 15.14 -0.53 1.37
C ILE A 298 15.02 -1.94 1.93
N GLY A 299 13.80 -2.39 2.22
CA GLY A 299 13.59 -3.60 2.99
C GLY A 299 12.17 -3.74 3.51
N LYS A 300 12.04 -4.29 4.72
CA LYS A 300 10.76 -4.36 5.45
C LYS A 300 10.71 -3.26 6.50
N GLY A 301 9.80 -2.32 6.34
CA GLY A 301 9.51 -1.29 7.33
C GLY A 301 8.47 -1.73 8.35
N GLY A 302 8.18 -0.86 9.32
CA GLY A 302 7.08 -1.05 10.28
C GLY A 302 7.54 -0.91 11.72
N ASN A 303 6.99 -1.74 12.60
CA ASN A 303 7.25 -1.68 14.04
C ASN A 303 7.96 -2.94 14.54
N PRO A 304 9.24 -2.86 14.97
CA PRO A 304 9.99 -4.02 15.46
C PRO A 304 9.42 -4.60 16.75
N ASP A 305 8.52 -3.91 17.44
CA ASP A 305 7.90 -4.42 18.66
C ASP A 305 6.85 -5.51 18.41
N VAL A 306 6.28 -5.56 17.21
CA VAL A 306 5.15 -6.46 16.89
C VAL A 306 5.30 -7.19 15.56
N MET A 307 6.32 -6.86 14.75
CA MET A 307 6.57 -7.44 13.43
C MET A 307 7.97 -8.04 13.36
N ASP A 308 8.08 -9.17 12.66
CA ASP A 308 9.39 -9.78 12.39
C ASP A 308 10.07 -9.10 11.20
N GLY A 309 11.41 -9.13 11.17
CA GLY A 309 12.19 -8.71 10.00
C GLY A 309 12.26 -7.22 9.72
N VAL A 310 11.74 -6.36 10.62
CA VAL A 310 11.85 -4.89 10.45
C VAL A 310 13.32 -4.50 10.45
N VAL A 311 13.76 -3.85 9.37
CA VAL A 311 15.16 -3.42 9.25
C VAL A 311 15.42 -2.29 10.26
N PRO A 312 16.55 -2.27 10.99
CA PRO A 312 16.77 -1.34 12.12
C PRO A 312 16.57 0.16 11.80
N ASN A 313 16.83 0.59 10.58
CA ASN A 313 16.69 1.97 10.10
C ASN A 313 15.37 2.23 9.34
N MET A 314 14.40 1.32 9.43
CA MET A 314 13.11 1.41 8.72
C MET A 314 11.91 1.38 9.68
N ILE A 315 12.09 1.96 10.86
CA ILE A 315 11.03 2.05 11.86
C ILE A 315 10.03 3.14 11.45
N VAL A 316 8.76 2.77 11.38
CA VAL A 316 7.63 3.70 11.20
C VAL A 316 7.18 4.16 12.58
N GLY A 317 7.20 5.47 12.83
CA GLY A 317 6.78 6.07 14.09
C GLY A 317 5.69 7.12 13.93
N VAL A 318 5.38 7.82 15.03
CA VAL A 318 4.37 8.90 15.04
C VAL A 318 4.74 10.11 14.18
N ASN A 319 6.01 10.25 13.79
CA ASN A 319 6.54 11.31 12.93
C ASN A 319 6.77 10.86 11.48
N THR A 320 6.31 9.68 11.09
CA THR A 320 6.53 9.11 9.75
C THR A 320 5.31 9.30 8.85
N GLU A 321 5.49 9.95 7.71
CA GLU A 321 4.50 10.04 6.63
C GLU A 321 4.46 8.74 5.81
N VAL A 322 3.34 8.47 5.12
CA VAL A 322 3.16 7.27 4.30
C VAL A 322 2.79 7.62 2.85
N ILE A 323 3.52 7.04 1.91
CA ILE A 323 3.16 6.98 0.49
C ILE A 323 2.81 5.52 0.16
N ALA A 324 1.61 5.28 -0.37
CA ALA A 324 1.19 3.93 -0.75
C ALA A 324 1.78 3.55 -2.10
N GLY A 325 2.71 2.58 -2.12
CA GLY A 325 3.32 2.03 -3.32
C GLY A 325 2.71 0.70 -3.78
N GLU A 326 1.77 0.11 -3.02
CA GLU A 326 1.08 -1.12 -3.41
C GLU A 326 0.41 -0.99 -4.78
N GLY A 327 0.78 -1.88 -5.72
CA GLY A 327 0.27 -1.87 -7.09
C GLY A 327 0.97 -0.88 -8.03
N LEU A 328 1.97 -0.14 -7.54
CA LEU A 328 2.74 0.83 -8.32
C LEU A 328 4.18 0.37 -8.52
N ILE A 329 4.81 0.87 -9.58
CA ILE A 329 6.24 0.75 -9.84
C ILE A 329 6.95 2.00 -9.32
N VAL A 330 8.10 1.81 -8.68
CA VAL A 330 9.00 2.88 -8.26
C VAL A 330 10.34 2.72 -8.98
N THR A 331 10.83 3.80 -9.58
CA THR A 331 12.14 3.89 -10.22
C THR A 331 12.94 5.04 -9.62
N ALA A 332 14.24 5.08 -9.89
CA ALA A 332 14.98 6.33 -9.76
C ALA A 332 14.37 7.40 -10.70
N GLY A 333 14.53 8.67 -10.34
CA GLY A 333 14.20 9.76 -11.26
C GLY A 333 15.16 9.76 -12.45
N GLY A 334 14.64 10.03 -13.65
CA GLY A 334 15.47 10.06 -14.84
C GLY A 334 16.51 11.19 -14.80
N MET A 335 17.64 10.96 -15.45
CA MET A 335 18.73 11.92 -15.61
C MET A 335 18.98 12.15 -17.10
N ASP A 336 18.78 13.38 -17.56
CA ASP A 336 19.12 13.77 -18.93
C ASP A 336 20.46 14.51 -18.93
N ALA A 337 21.43 13.98 -19.67
CA ALA A 337 22.77 14.53 -19.75
C ALA A 337 23.06 15.35 -21.01
N HIS A 338 22.03 15.66 -21.80
CA HIS A 338 22.14 16.43 -23.03
C HIS A 338 21.06 17.53 -23.11
N VAL A 339 20.98 18.37 -22.09
CA VAL A 339 19.94 19.40 -22.02
C VAL A 339 20.41 20.73 -22.62
N HIS A 340 19.63 21.26 -23.56
CA HIS A 340 19.78 22.64 -24.01
C HIS A 340 18.85 23.54 -23.18
N PHE A 341 19.40 24.42 -22.33
CA PHE A 341 18.60 25.34 -21.51
C PHE A 341 18.09 26.54 -22.31
N ILE A 342 17.21 26.25 -23.29
CA ILE A 342 16.62 27.22 -24.23
C ILE A 342 15.55 28.07 -23.54
N CYS A 343 14.71 27.45 -22.72
CA CYS A 343 13.61 28.12 -22.01
C CYS A 343 13.29 27.37 -20.69
N PRO A 344 12.73 28.03 -19.68
CA PRO A 344 12.42 27.38 -18.39
C PRO A 344 11.27 26.35 -18.48
N GLN A 345 10.41 26.43 -19.50
CA GLN A 345 9.27 25.53 -19.65
C GLN A 345 9.70 24.06 -19.78
N LEU A 346 10.87 23.80 -20.37
CA LEU A 346 11.39 22.43 -20.51
C LEU A 346 11.64 21.77 -19.15
N CYS A 347 11.91 22.53 -18.09
CA CYS A 347 12.12 21.95 -16.75
C CYS A 347 10.80 21.37 -16.20
N THR A 348 9.66 22.03 -16.46
CA THR A 348 8.35 21.52 -16.08
C THR A 348 8.01 20.24 -16.85
N GLU A 349 8.27 20.20 -18.16
CA GLU A 349 8.05 19.00 -18.99
C GLU A 349 8.98 17.84 -18.59
N ALA A 350 10.24 18.16 -18.28
CA ALA A 350 11.20 17.19 -17.77
C ALA A 350 10.71 16.57 -16.45
N LEU A 351 10.31 17.39 -15.47
CA LEU A 351 9.78 16.88 -14.21
C LEU A 351 8.49 16.07 -14.39
N ALA A 352 7.57 16.53 -15.24
CA ALA A 352 6.31 15.85 -15.52
C ALA A 352 6.49 14.49 -16.20
N SER A 353 7.59 14.31 -16.95
CA SER A 353 7.97 13.03 -17.58
C SER A 353 8.79 12.11 -16.67
N GLY A 354 9.10 12.54 -15.43
CA GLY A 354 9.83 11.77 -14.44
C GLY A 354 11.34 12.00 -14.42
N LEU A 355 11.85 13.02 -15.12
CA LEU A 355 13.24 13.47 -14.95
C LEU A 355 13.38 14.26 -13.64
N THR A 356 14.50 14.10 -12.96
CA THR A 356 14.80 14.83 -11.71
C THR A 356 16.16 15.52 -11.73
N THR A 357 16.98 15.24 -12.75
CA THR A 357 18.32 15.80 -12.92
C THR A 357 18.55 16.19 -14.37
N LEU A 358 19.01 17.42 -14.61
CA LEU A 358 19.28 17.96 -15.94
C LEU A 358 20.73 18.44 -16.05
N VAL A 359 21.53 17.80 -16.89
CA VAL A 359 22.90 18.20 -17.19
C VAL A 359 23.00 18.67 -18.62
N GLY A 360 23.60 19.85 -18.81
CA GLY A 360 23.73 20.46 -20.12
C GLY A 360 24.22 21.89 -20.06
N GLY A 361 23.74 22.74 -20.96
CA GLY A 361 24.14 24.14 -21.00
C GLY A 361 23.21 25.03 -21.80
N GLY A 362 23.24 26.32 -21.50
CA GLY A 362 22.42 27.31 -22.16
C GLY A 362 22.37 28.65 -21.44
N SER A 363 21.85 29.66 -22.11
CA SER A 363 21.66 31.01 -21.57
C SER A 363 20.32 31.61 -22.02
N GLY A 364 19.32 30.76 -22.24
CA GLY A 364 18.07 31.11 -22.89
C GLY A 364 18.11 30.90 -24.41
N PRO A 365 17.19 31.50 -25.18
CA PRO A 365 16.94 31.16 -26.58
C PRO A 365 17.95 31.76 -27.58
N ALA A 366 19.18 32.02 -27.13
CA ALA A 366 20.26 32.51 -27.98
C ALA A 366 20.67 31.44 -29.00
N THR A 367 21.09 31.86 -30.20
CA THR A 367 21.50 30.95 -31.29
C THR A 367 22.55 29.92 -30.84
N GLY A 368 23.49 30.32 -29.96
CA GLY A 368 24.49 29.41 -29.41
C GLY A 368 23.87 28.29 -28.57
N THR A 369 22.90 28.60 -27.70
CA THR A 369 22.18 27.61 -26.88
C THR A 369 21.28 26.72 -27.72
N ASN A 370 20.63 27.27 -28.75
CA ASN A 370 19.80 26.47 -29.67
C ASN A 370 20.62 25.44 -30.47
N ALA A 371 21.93 25.64 -30.59
CA ALA A 371 22.83 24.74 -31.33
C ALA A 371 23.72 23.88 -30.43
N THR A 372 24.06 24.35 -29.22
CA THR A 372 25.09 23.73 -28.36
C THR A 372 24.69 23.80 -26.89
N THR A 373 24.97 22.74 -26.12
CA THR A 373 24.76 22.65 -24.66
C THR A 373 25.84 23.42 -23.89
N CYS A 374 25.97 24.72 -24.15
CA CYS A 374 27.03 25.56 -23.62
C CYS A 374 26.49 26.76 -22.83
N THR A 375 27.03 26.97 -21.64
CA THR A 375 26.87 28.19 -20.83
C THR A 375 28.21 28.94 -20.81
N PRO A 376 28.51 29.76 -21.84
CA PRO A 376 29.89 30.00 -22.27
C PRO A 376 30.71 30.96 -21.40
N GLY A 377 30.10 31.74 -20.50
CA GLY A 377 30.79 32.77 -19.73
C GLY A 377 30.45 32.73 -18.23
N PRO A 378 31.35 33.19 -17.34
CA PRO A 378 31.10 33.20 -15.89
C PRO A 378 29.84 33.96 -15.47
N ALA A 379 29.50 35.06 -16.16
CA ALA A 379 28.27 35.81 -15.90
C ALA A 379 27.02 35.01 -16.24
N HIS A 380 27.01 34.30 -17.37
CA HIS A 380 25.91 33.40 -17.74
C HIS A 380 25.78 32.25 -16.75
N MET A 381 26.90 31.66 -16.34
CA MET A 381 26.90 30.57 -15.34
C MET A 381 26.27 31.04 -14.02
N LYS A 382 26.71 32.19 -13.50
CA LYS A 382 26.14 32.79 -12.28
C LYS A 382 24.62 32.99 -12.43
N LEU A 383 24.18 33.58 -13.54
CA LEU A 383 22.75 33.87 -13.77
C LEU A 383 21.93 32.59 -13.92
N MET A 384 22.44 31.57 -14.61
CA MET A 384 21.74 30.29 -14.75
C MET A 384 21.58 29.60 -13.39
N LEU A 385 22.64 29.53 -12.58
CA LEU A 385 22.56 28.99 -11.21
C LEU A 385 21.52 29.73 -10.36
N GLN A 386 21.51 31.06 -10.42
CA GLN A 386 20.52 31.87 -9.72
C GLN A 386 19.09 31.67 -10.25
N ALA A 387 18.93 31.47 -11.56
CA ALA A 387 17.64 31.28 -12.19
C ALA A 387 17.03 29.90 -11.86
N THR A 388 17.86 28.87 -11.64
CA THR A 388 17.40 27.50 -11.37
C THR A 388 17.30 27.17 -9.87
N ASP A 389 17.74 28.04 -8.97
CA ASP A 389 17.79 27.81 -7.50
C ASP A 389 16.41 27.54 -6.86
N VAL A 390 15.32 27.84 -7.56
CA VAL A 390 13.93 27.62 -7.11
C VAL A 390 13.25 26.44 -7.80
N ILE A 391 13.92 25.77 -8.74
CA ILE A 391 13.37 24.63 -9.48
C ILE A 391 13.68 23.36 -8.67
N PRO A 392 12.69 22.51 -8.36
CA PRO A 392 12.89 21.30 -7.57
C PRO A 392 13.51 20.17 -8.41
N MET A 393 14.68 20.43 -9.00
CA MET A 393 15.45 19.53 -9.83
C MET A 393 16.94 19.75 -9.59
N ASN A 394 17.75 18.73 -9.85
CA ASN A 394 19.21 18.82 -9.78
C ASN A 394 19.86 19.28 -11.09
#